data_AF-A0A968YD52-F1
#
_entry.id   AF-A0A968YD52-F1
#
_cell.length_a   1.000
_cell.length_b   1.000
_cell.length_c   1.000
_cell.angle_alpha   90.00
_cell.angle_beta   90.00
_cell.angle_gamma   90.00
#
_symmetry.space_group_name_H-M   'P 1'
#
loop_
_entity.id
_entity.type
_entity.pdbx_description
1 polymer ?
#
loop_
_entity_poly.entity_id
_entity_poly.type
_entity_poly.pdbx_seq_one_letter_code
_entity_poly.pdbx_strand_id
1 'polypeptide(L)' 'MSLLQMEQFATNPDWSRISERHLARAQELVSLIQSQLHLSRLLKTDEYYGWIMELKRMLDD' A
#
# COMPACT_ATOMS: atom_id res chain seq x y z
N MET A 1 6.12 -9.74 -0.51
CA MET A 1 6.82 -8.59 0.13
C MET A 1 6.56 -8.51 1.64
N SER A 2 7.46 -7.89 2.42
CA SER A 2 7.32 -7.57 3.86
C SER A 2 6.56 -6.25 4.09
N LEU A 3 6.08 -5.97 5.30
CA LEU A 3 5.40 -4.71 5.65
C LEU A 3 6.25 -3.48 5.28
N LEU A 4 7.53 -3.48 5.66
CA LEU A 4 8.44 -2.36 5.38
C LEU A 4 8.58 -2.13 3.86
N GLN A 5 8.64 -3.19 3.06
CA GLN A 5 8.72 -3.07 1.59
C GLN A 5 7.43 -2.47 1.01
N MET A 6 6.27 -2.80 1.59
CA MET A 6 5.00 -2.21 1.18
C MET A 6 4.88 -0.74 1.58
N GLU A 7 5.38 -0.36 2.76
CA GLU A 7 5.45 1.04 3.20
C GLU A 7 6.39 1.86 2.30
N GLN A 8 7.53 1.27 1.89
CA GLN A 8 8.44 1.88 0.92
C GLN A 8 7.82 2.02 -0.47
N PHE A 9 7.13 0.99 -0.95
CA PHE A 9 6.38 1.05 -2.21
C PHE A 9 5.31 2.15 -2.15
N ALA A 10 4.53 2.24 -1.07
CA ALA A 10 3.54 3.30 -0.93
C ALA A 10 4.18 4.70 -0.87
N THR A 11 5.43 4.83 -0.42
CA THR A 11 6.15 6.11 -0.40
C THR A 11 6.66 6.51 -1.79
N ASN A 12 7.13 5.55 -2.58
CA ASN A 12 7.59 5.76 -3.95
C ASN A 12 7.14 4.58 -4.84
N PRO A 13 5.91 4.62 -5.34
CA PRO A 13 5.30 3.48 -6.02
C PRO A 13 5.88 3.30 -7.42
N ASP A 14 6.33 2.08 -7.70
CA ASP A 14 6.69 1.64 -9.04
C ASP A 14 5.47 1.02 -9.71
N TRP A 15 4.69 1.86 -10.41
CA TRP A 15 3.45 1.46 -11.07
C TRP A 15 3.66 0.44 -12.18
N SER A 16 4.88 0.27 -12.71
CA SER A 16 5.17 -0.75 -13.73
C SER A 16 4.97 -2.17 -13.21
N ARG A 17 4.96 -2.35 -11.88
CA ARG A 17 4.74 -3.63 -11.21
C ARG A 17 3.27 -3.99 -10.98
N ILE A 18 2.35 -3.09 -11.30
CA ILE A 18 0.92 -3.29 -11.08
C ILE A 18 0.23 -3.42 -12.44
N SER A 19 -0.50 -4.51 -12.62
CA SER A 19 -1.34 -4.73 -13.81
C SER A 19 -2.36 -3.61 -13.98
N GLU A 20 -2.64 -3.18 -15.22
CA GLU A 20 -3.58 -2.09 -15.51
C GLU A 20 -4.96 -2.27 -14.85
N ARG A 21 -5.44 -3.52 -14.74
CA ARG A 21 -6.70 -3.88 -14.06
C ARG A 21 -6.78 -3.46 -12.60
N HIS A 22 -5.63 -3.36 -11.93
CA HIS A 22 -5.53 -3.03 -10.50
C HIS A 22 -5.05 -1.61 -10.27
N LEU A 23 -4.63 -0.89 -11.32
CA LEU A 23 -3.92 0.40 -11.20
C LEU A 23 -4.73 1.45 -10.43
N ALA A 24 -6.01 1.62 -10.77
CA ALA A 24 -6.88 2.60 -10.11
C ALA A 24 -7.04 2.30 -8.61
N ARG A 25 -7.26 1.02 -8.27
CA ARG A 25 -7.42 0.61 -6.87
C ARG A 25 -6.10 0.71 -6.10
N ALA A 26 -4.98 0.34 -6.72
CA ALA A 26 -3.67 0.47 -6.11
C ALA A 26 -3.31 1.94 -5.82
N GLN A 27 -3.66 2.86 -6.70
CA GLN A 27 -3.49 4.31 -6.48
C GLN A 27 -4.29 4.80 -5.28
N GLU A 28 -5.56 4.36 -5.15
CA GLU A 28 -6.40 4.69 -3.99
C GLU A 28 -5.77 4.18 -2.69
N LEU A 29 -5.37 2.90 -2.65
CA LEU A 29 -4.74 2.29 -1.48
C LEU A 29 -3.44 2.99 -1.09
N VAL A 30 -2.60 3.35 -2.08
CA VAL A 30 -1.37 4.10 -1.84
C VAL A 30 -1.67 5.47 -1.23
N SER A 31 -2.67 6.20 -1.74
CA SER A 31 -3.08 7.49 -1.17
C SER A 31 -3.55 7.35 0.29
N LEU A 32 -4.33 6.32 0.60
CA LEU A 32 -4.79 6.02 1.95
C LEU A 32 -3.63 5.68 2.89
N ILE A 33 -2.70 4.84 2.45
CA ILE A 33 -1.50 4.47 3.22
C ILE A 33 -0.63 5.72 3.46
N GLN A 34 -0.42 6.54 2.42
CA GLN A 34 0.36 7.78 2.52
C GLN A 34 -0.23 8.76 3.52
N SER A 35 -1.56 8.88 3.57
CA SER A 35 -2.26 9.73 4.54
C SER A 35 -1.96 9.33 5.99
N GLN A 36 -1.52 8.10 6.24
CA GLN A 36 -1.21 7.58 7.58
C GLN A 36 0.29 7.32 7.82
N LEU A 37 1.18 7.63 6.86
CA LEU A 37 2.63 7.37 7.02
C LEU A 37 3.25 8.16 8.18
N HIS A 38 2.70 9.35 8.48
CA HIS A 38 3.18 10.21 9.57
C HIS A 38 2.72 9.73 10.97
N LEU A 39 1.77 8.79 11.03
CA LEU A 39 1.29 8.24 12.30
C LEU A 39 2.28 7.19 12.82
N SER A 40 2.50 7.21 14.14
CA SER A 40 3.23 6.14 14.81
C SER A 40 2.53 4.80 14.61
N ARG A 41 3.30 3.71 14.52
CA ARG A 41 2.75 2.35 14.34
C ARG A 41 1.71 1.95 15.37
N LEU A 42 1.81 2.48 16.59
CA LEU A 42 0.85 2.24 17.68
C LEU A 42 -0.52 2.89 17.43
N LEU A 43 -0.59 3.86 16.51
CA LEU A 43 -1.80 4.60 16.15
C LEU A 43 -2.41 4.12 14.82
N LYS A 44 -1.71 3.24 14.09
CA LYS A 44 -2.22 2.67 12.84
C LYS A 44 -3.28 1.62 13.15
N THR A 45 -4.44 1.75 12.50
CA THR A 45 -5.59 0.87 12.71
C THR A 45 -5.44 -0.45 11.96
N ASP A 46 -6.28 -1.43 12.29
CA ASP A 46 -6.37 -2.69 11.53
C ASP A 46 -6.69 -2.44 10.04
N GLU A 47 -7.43 -1.37 9.74
CA GLU A 47 -7.76 -0.93 8.39
C GLU A 47 -6.51 -0.60 7.57
N TYR A 48 -5.52 0.08 8.17
CA TYR A 48 -4.23 0.36 7.53
C TYR A 48 -3.53 -0.93 7.08
N TYR A 49 -3.49 -1.93 7.96
CA TYR A 49 -2.88 -3.22 7.63
C TYR A 49 -3.70 -3.99 6.59
N GLY A 50 -5.02 -3.80 6.57
CA GLY A 50 -5.92 -4.26 5.51
C GLY A 50 -5.51 -3.72 4.13
N TRP A 51 -5.31 -2.40 4.02
CA TRP A 51 -4.88 -1.77 2.77
C TRP A 51 -3.51 -2.25 2.31
N ILE A 52 -2.55 -2.38 3.22
CA ILE A 52 -1.21 -2.92 2.92
C ILE A 52 -1.32 -4.35 2.37
N MET A 53 -2.15 -5.19 2.98
CA MET A 53 -2.32 -6.58 2.55
C MET A 53 -3.03 -6.68 1.20
N GLU A 54 -4.00 -5.81 0.94
CA GLU A 54 -4.68 -5.72 -0.36
C GLU A 54 -3.70 -5.29 -1.46
N LEU A 55 -2.94 -4.22 -1.22
CA LEU A 55 -1.92 -3.73 -2.15
C LEU A 55 -0.85 -4.78 -2.43
N LYS A 56 -0.46 -5.55 -1.41
CA LYS A 56 0.50 -6.65 -1.56
C LYS A 56 -0.03 -7.73 -2.49
N ARG A 57 -1.30 -8.12 -2.36
CA ARG A 57 -1.90 -9.15 -3.24
C ARG A 57 -1.87 -8.71 -4.71
N MET A 58 -2.07 -7.43 -4.99
CA MET A 58 -2.01 -6.88 -6.37
C MET A 58 -0.60 -6.89 -6.96
N LEU A 59 0.44 -6.83 -6.13
CA LEU A 59 1.84 -6.90 -6.55
C LEU A 59 2.38 -8.33 -6.66
N ASP A 60 1.70 -9.29 -6.02
CA ASP A 60 2.02 -10.71 -6.05
C ASP A 60 1.21 -11.47 -7.13
N ASP A 61 0.30 -10.80 -7.85
CA ASP A 61 -0.61 -11.30 -8.90
C ASP A 61 -0.14 -10.92 -10.32
#